data_AF-A0AAW9CX23-F1
#
_entry.id   AF-A0AAW9CX23-F1
#
_cell.length_a   1.000
_cell.length_b   1.000
_cell.length_c   1.000
_cell.angle_alpha   90.00
_cell.angle_beta   90.00
_cell.angle_gamma   90.00
#
_symmetry.space_group_name_H-M   'P 1'
#
loop_
_entity.id
_entity.type
_entity.pdbx_description
1 polymer ?
#
loop_
_entity_poly.entity_id
_entity_poly.type
_entity_poly.pdbx_seq_one_letter_code
_entity_poly.pdbx_strand_id
1 'polypeptide(L)'
;MSNNQTLFERAQRTIPGGVNSPVRAFRSVGGTPRFVARAQGAYFWDADGKRYIDYIGSWGPMIVGHVHPDVLAAVQRVLADGFSFGAPTEAEIEIAEEICKLVPSIEQVRMVSSGTEATMSALRLARGFTGRSRIVKFEGCYHGHADSLLVKAGSGLLTFGNPTSAGVPADVAKHTTVLEYNNVAALEEAFAAFGDEIAAVIVEPVAGNMNLVRGTPEFLNALRALCTKHGAVLIFDEVMCGFRVALGGAQQHYAIKPDLTCLGKVIGGGMPAAAFGGRSDIMSHLAPLGGVYQAGTLSGNPVAVAAGLATLRLIQAPGFHDALADKTRRLADGLAAEARAAGVPFSADAIGGMFGLYFTEQVPASFADVTKSDIERFNRFFHLMLDAGVYFAPSAYEAGFVSSAHDDATLDATLDAARRAFAALRA
;
A
#
# COMPACT_ATOMS: atom_id res chain seq x y z
N MET A 1 18.32 4.71 29.97
CA MET A 1 17.78 3.86 28.88
C MET A 1 16.38 4.36 28.60
N SER A 2 16.02 4.60 27.34
CA SER A 2 14.68 5.11 26.99
C SER A 2 13.62 4.02 27.18
N ASN A 3 12.37 4.40 27.44
CA ASN A 3 11.27 3.43 27.57
C ASN A 3 11.09 2.64 26.27
N ASN A 4 11.29 3.28 25.11
CA ASN A 4 11.32 2.60 23.81
C ASN A 4 12.34 1.44 23.79
N GLN A 5 13.55 1.66 24.29
CA GLN A 5 14.60 0.63 24.34
C GLN A 5 14.21 -0.51 25.28
N THR A 6 13.72 -0.19 26.48
CA THR A 6 13.28 -1.20 27.45
C THR A 6 12.13 -2.05 26.90
N LEU A 7 11.16 -1.45 26.20
CA LEU A 7 10.08 -2.19 25.56
C LEU A 7 10.58 -3.07 24.41
N PHE A 8 11.54 -2.60 23.60
CA PHE A 8 12.10 -3.38 22.51
C PHE A 8 12.87 -4.61 23.03
N GLU A 9 13.72 -4.43 24.03
CA GLU A 9 14.47 -5.53 24.67
C GLU A 9 13.53 -6.56 25.30
N ARG A 10 12.45 -6.10 25.94
CA ARG A 10 11.41 -6.99 26.46
C ARG A 10 10.69 -7.74 25.33
N ALA A 11 10.31 -7.04 24.25
CA ALA A 11 9.60 -7.62 23.12
C ALA A 11 10.41 -8.71 22.41
N GLN A 12 11.73 -8.53 22.28
CA GLN A 12 12.63 -9.52 21.66
C GLN A 12 12.66 -10.88 22.37
N ARG A 13 12.24 -10.95 23.64
CA ARG A 13 12.17 -12.21 24.40
C ARG A 13 11.00 -13.10 23.99
N THR A 14 9.93 -12.51 23.47
CA THR A 14 8.65 -13.23 23.23
C THR A 14 8.09 -13.04 21.83
N ILE A 15 8.57 -12.06 21.06
CA ILE A 15 8.12 -11.78 19.70
C ILE A 15 9.35 -11.90 18.78
N PRO A 16 9.31 -12.68 17.68
CA PRO A 16 10.43 -12.78 16.75
C PRO A 16 10.90 -11.41 16.27
N GLY A 17 12.17 -11.07 16.52
CA GLY A 17 12.73 -9.75 16.20
C GLY A 17 12.13 -8.57 16.99
N GLY A 18 11.30 -8.84 18.01
CA GLY A 18 10.62 -7.85 18.83
C GLY A 18 9.39 -7.20 18.18
N VAL A 19 8.91 -7.70 17.03
CA VAL A 19 7.86 -7.05 16.23
C VAL A 19 6.91 -8.03 15.54
N ASN A 20 5.65 -7.63 15.36
CA ASN A 20 4.64 -8.40 14.60
C ASN A 20 4.65 -8.11 13.08
N SER A 21 5.52 -7.21 12.62
CA SER A 21 5.72 -6.90 11.20
C SER A 21 7.17 -6.48 10.98
N PRO A 22 7.94 -7.11 10.06
CA PRO A 22 9.40 -6.96 9.98
C PRO A 22 9.90 -5.52 9.86
N VAL A 23 9.24 -4.68 9.05
CA VAL A 23 9.66 -3.28 8.81
C VAL A 23 9.66 -2.44 10.09
N ARG A 24 8.85 -2.81 11.08
CA ARG A 24 8.76 -2.11 12.38
C ARG A 24 10.00 -2.29 13.26
N ALA A 25 10.89 -3.23 12.94
CA ALA A 25 12.10 -3.48 13.72
C ALA A 25 13.24 -2.49 13.41
N PHE A 26 13.02 -1.54 12.51
CA PHE A 26 14.03 -0.55 12.06
C PHE A 26 15.30 -1.18 11.47
N ARG A 27 15.25 -2.44 11.03
CA ARG A 27 16.44 -3.12 10.48
C ARG A 27 17.00 -2.40 9.25
N SER A 28 16.16 -1.78 8.44
CA SER A 28 16.57 -1.04 7.24
C SER A 28 17.29 0.28 7.56
N VAL A 29 16.94 0.94 8.67
CA VAL A 29 17.44 2.27 9.04
C VAL A 29 18.38 2.27 10.25
N GLY A 30 18.46 1.16 10.99
CA GLY A 30 19.18 1.03 12.24
C GLY A 30 18.49 1.69 13.45
N GLY A 31 19.03 1.45 14.64
CA GLY A 31 18.52 2.01 15.90
C GLY A 31 17.34 1.26 16.50
N THR A 32 16.66 1.92 17.44
CA THR A 32 15.53 1.35 18.21
C THR A 32 14.21 1.87 17.65
N PRO A 33 13.19 1.02 17.42
CA PRO A 33 11.88 1.48 16.97
C PRO A 33 11.15 2.31 18.03
N ARG A 34 10.19 3.13 17.60
CA ARG A 34 9.31 3.90 18.49
C ARG A 34 8.06 3.08 18.83
N PHE A 35 7.88 2.78 20.11
CA PHE A 35 6.66 2.17 20.64
C PHE A 35 5.61 3.25 20.79
N VAL A 36 4.59 3.23 19.93
CA VAL A 36 3.52 4.23 19.93
C VAL A 36 2.61 4.02 21.14
N ALA A 37 2.42 5.05 21.95
CA ALA A 37 1.52 5.06 23.10
C ALA A 37 0.12 5.61 22.74
N ARG A 38 0.05 6.62 21.87
CA ARG A 38 -1.20 7.22 21.37
C ARG A 38 -0.98 7.97 20.06
N ALA A 39 -2.05 8.23 19.32
CA ALA A 39 -2.03 9.06 18.11
C ALA A 39 -3.28 9.93 18.00
N GLN A 40 -3.17 11.08 17.33
CA GLN A 40 -4.26 12.04 17.10
C GLN A 40 -3.91 13.00 15.95
N GLY A 41 -4.83 13.20 15.01
CA GLY A 41 -4.62 14.08 13.86
C GLY A 41 -3.43 13.63 13.01
N ALA A 42 -2.49 14.55 12.75
CA ALA A 42 -1.25 14.27 12.02
C ALA A 42 -0.10 13.76 12.91
N TYR A 43 -0.38 13.38 14.17
CA TYR A 43 0.67 13.12 15.17
C TYR A 43 0.52 11.77 15.86
N PHE A 44 1.66 11.23 16.32
CA PHE A 44 1.68 10.22 17.39
C PHE A 44 2.67 10.58 18.50
N TRP A 45 2.52 9.92 19.64
CA TRP A 45 3.41 10.01 20.79
C TRP A 45 3.96 8.63 21.12
N ASP A 46 5.26 8.55 21.34
CA ASP A 46 5.92 7.30 21.71
C ASP A 46 5.85 7.02 23.23
N ALA A 47 6.47 5.93 23.66
CA ALA A 47 6.54 5.49 25.05
C ALA A 47 7.38 6.40 25.97
N ASP A 48 8.17 7.31 25.39
CA ASP A 48 8.89 8.37 26.12
C ASP A 48 8.09 9.70 26.15
N GLY A 49 6.92 9.73 25.51
CA GLY A 49 6.07 10.91 25.41
C GLY A 49 6.51 11.91 24.34
N LYS A 50 7.50 11.59 23.50
CA LYS A 50 7.93 12.46 22.40
C LYS A 50 6.87 12.43 21.30
N ARG A 51 6.48 13.62 20.83
CA ARG A 51 5.52 13.80 19.74
C ARG A 51 6.24 13.74 18.39
N TYR A 52 5.60 13.11 17.41
CA TYR A 52 6.06 13.01 16.04
C TYR A 52 4.98 13.45 15.06
N ILE A 53 5.34 14.23 14.04
CA ILE A 53 4.54 14.38 12.82
C ILE A 53 4.61 13.06 12.05
N ASP A 54 3.48 12.48 11.70
CA ASP A 54 3.39 11.13 11.16
C ASP A 54 3.09 11.09 9.66
N TYR A 55 4.10 10.72 8.88
CA TYR A 55 3.96 10.48 7.44
C TYR A 55 3.85 9.00 7.08
N ILE A 56 3.67 8.11 8.06
CA ILE A 56 3.30 6.71 7.83
C ILE A 56 1.78 6.54 7.84
N GLY A 57 1.09 7.19 8.79
CA GLY A 57 -0.38 7.12 8.87
C GLY A 57 -0.88 5.68 8.96
N SER A 58 -0.21 4.85 9.77
CA SER A 58 -0.40 3.39 9.87
C SER A 58 -0.24 2.63 8.54
N TRP A 59 0.67 3.10 7.69
CA TRP A 59 0.98 2.60 6.35
C TRP A 59 -0.10 2.93 5.31
N GLY A 60 -0.89 3.98 5.54
CA GLY A 60 -1.89 4.48 4.57
C GLY A 60 -3.35 4.65 5.05
N PRO A 61 -3.91 3.85 6.00
CA PRO A 61 -5.33 3.94 6.39
C PRO A 61 -5.76 5.31 6.93
N MET A 62 -4.85 6.03 7.58
CA MET A 62 -5.17 7.27 8.32
C MET A 62 -5.25 8.49 7.39
N ILE A 63 -5.99 8.37 6.28
CA ILE A 63 -6.15 9.44 5.28
C ILE A 63 -6.85 10.68 5.85
N VAL A 64 -7.73 10.49 6.84
CA VAL A 64 -8.39 11.57 7.59
C VAL A 64 -7.67 11.94 8.89
N GLY A 65 -6.47 11.40 9.11
CA GLY A 65 -5.71 11.53 10.36
C GLY A 65 -6.11 10.50 11.42
N HIS A 66 -5.31 10.41 12.47
CA HIS A 66 -5.54 9.50 13.59
C HIS A 66 -6.71 9.97 14.45
N VAL A 67 -7.57 9.03 14.85
CA VAL A 67 -8.68 9.27 15.80
C VAL A 67 -9.59 10.43 15.34
N HIS A 68 -9.97 10.43 14.06
CA HIS A 68 -10.94 11.40 13.56
C HIS A 68 -12.26 11.29 14.35
N PRO A 69 -12.86 12.39 14.85
CA PRO A 69 -14.02 12.33 15.74
C PRO A 69 -15.19 11.51 15.19
N ASP A 70 -15.53 11.70 13.92
CA ASP A 70 -16.66 10.98 13.30
C ASP A 70 -16.40 9.48 13.14
N VAL A 71 -15.15 9.09 12.86
CA VAL A 71 -14.75 7.67 12.77
C VAL A 71 -14.80 7.03 14.15
N LEU A 72 -14.27 7.72 15.17
CA LEU A 72 -14.33 7.26 16.56
C LEU A 72 -15.77 7.09 17.03
N ALA A 73 -16.64 8.07 16.77
CA ALA A 73 -18.05 8.02 17.16
C ALA A 73 -18.80 6.87 16.48
N ALA A 74 -18.53 6.61 15.19
CA ALA A 74 -19.12 5.49 14.47
C ALA A 74 -18.71 4.14 15.09
N VAL A 75 -17.42 3.97 15.42
CA VAL A 75 -16.92 2.77 16.08
C VAL A 75 -17.52 2.60 17.48
N GLN A 76 -17.52 3.66 18.30
CA GLN A 76 -18.06 3.61 19.67
C GLN A 76 -19.54 3.22 19.70
N ARG A 77 -20.32 3.69 18.72
CA ARG A 77 -21.74 3.33 18.61
C ARG A 77 -21.92 1.83 18.42
N VAL A 78 -21.21 1.24 17.46
CA VAL A 78 -21.35 -0.18 17.12
C VAL A 78 -20.79 -1.11 18.20
N LEU A 79 -19.81 -0.64 18.98
CA LEU A 79 -19.28 -1.41 20.12
C LEU A 79 -20.33 -1.70 21.21
N ALA A 80 -21.41 -0.91 21.30
CA ALA A 80 -22.51 -1.19 22.21
C ALA A 80 -23.33 -2.42 21.78
N ASP A 81 -23.34 -2.74 20.48
CA ASP A 81 -24.13 -3.82 19.90
C ASP A 81 -23.33 -5.13 19.78
N GLY A 82 -22.00 -5.03 19.66
CA GLY A 82 -21.10 -6.18 19.69
C GLY A 82 -19.84 -6.01 18.82
N PHE A 83 -18.86 -6.89 19.03
CA PHE A 83 -17.59 -6.85 18.30
C PHE A 83 -17.61 -7.63 16.98
N SER A 84 -18.38 -8.72 16.94
CA SER A 84 -18.54 -9.61 15.78
C SER A 84 -19.75 -10.54 16.01
N PHE A 85 -20.42 -10.96 14.94
CA PHE A 85 -21.64 -11.78 15.02
C PHE A 85 -21.54 -13.14 14.32
N GLY A 86 -20.62 -13.31 13.36
CA GLY A 86 -20.54 -14.54 12.55
C GLY A 86 -21.73 -14.77 11.63
N ALA A 87 -22.55 -13.73 11.40
CA ALA A 87 -23.72 -13.72 10.53
C ALA A 87 -23.80 -12.38 9.79
N PRO A 88 -24.50 -12.31 8.64
CA PRO A 88 -24.60 -11.09 7.85
C PRO A 88 -25.26 -9.92 8.60
N THR A 89 -24.85 -8.71 8.25
CA THR A 89 -25.36 -7.43 8.76
C THR A 89 -25.76 -6.49 7.62
N GLU A 90 -26.67 -5.55 7.89
CA GLU A 90 -27.04 -4.50 6.92
C GLU A 90 -25.85 -3.63 6.53
N ALA A 91 -24.96 -3.33 7.48
CA ALA A 91 -23.77 -2.52 7.24
C ALA A 91 -22.80 -3.15 6.22
N GLU A 92 -22.77 -4.48 6.10
CA GLU A 92 -22.00 -5.16 5.05
C GLU A 92 -22.53 -4.87 3.64
N ILE A 93 -23.84 -4.69 3.51
CA ILE A 93 -24.48 -4.27 2.25
C ILE A 93 -24.09 -2.81 1.97
N GLU A 94 -24.25 -1.92 2.96
CA GLU A 94 -23.93 -0.49 2.81
C GLU A 94 -22.48 -0.26 2.34
N ILE A 95 -21.50 -0.94 2.96
CA ILE A 95 -20.10 -0.76 2.56
C ILE A 95 -19.80 -1.36 1.19
N ALA A 96 -20.46 -2.46 0.81
CA ALA A 96 -20.32 -3.03 -0.52
C ALA A 96 -20.86 -2.09 -1.59
N GLU A 97 -22.06 -1.55 -1.39
CA GLU A 97 -22.68 -0.58 -2.29
C GLU A 97 -21.86 0.70 -2.41
N GLU A 98 -21.32 1.20 -1.30
CA GLU A 98 -20.47 2.39 -1.30
C GLU A 98 -19.16 2.14 -2.08
N ILE A 99 -18.52 0.99 -1.92
CA ILE A 99 -17.32 0.63 -2.69
C ILE A 99 -17.64 0.54 -4.19
N CYS A 100 -18.71 -0.17 -4.57
CA CYS A 100 -19.09 -0.31 -5.98
C CYS A 100 -19.45 1.04 -6.62
N LYS A 101 -20.11 1.93 -5.87
CA LYS A 101 -20.42 3.31 -6.30
C LYS A 101 -19.15 4.13 -6.55
N LEU A 102 -18.18 4.07 -5.64
CA LEU A 102 -16.95 4.87 -5.73
C LEU A 102 -15.93 4.31 -6.73
N VAL A 103 -15.96 2.99 -6.99
CA VAL A 103 -15.03 2.30 -7.88
C VAL A 103 -15.81 1.48 -8.91
N PRO A 104 -16.29 2.07 -10.01
CA PRO A 104 -17.25 1.42 -10.93
C PRO A 104 -16.72 0.19 -11.70
N SER A 105 -15.44 -0.16 -11.59
CA SER A 105 -14.94 -1.45 -12.08
C SER A 105 -15.38 -2.63 -11.20
N ILE A 106 -15.74 -2.33 -9.95
CA ILE A 106 -16.21 -3.27 -8.96
C ILE A 106 -17.74 -3.35 -9.06
N GLU A 107 -18.22 -4.36 -9.78
CA GLU A 107 -19.65 -4.66 -9.92
C GLU A 107 -20.13 -5.53 -8.75
N GLN A 108 -19.23 -6.38 -8.22
CA GLN A 108 -19.42 -7.14 -7.00
C GLN A 108 -18.14 -7.13 -6.15
N VAL A 109 -18.29 -7.17 -4.83
CA VAL A 109 -17.18 -7.09 -3.88
C VAL A 109 -17.32 -8.09 -2.74
N ARG A 110 -16.19 -8.56 -2.22
CA ARG A 110 -16.09 -9.44 -1.04
C ARG A 110 -15.16 -8.81 -0.01
N MET A 111 -15.65 -8.69 1.22
CA MET A 111 -14.85 -8.23 2.36
C MET A 111 -13.95 -9.36 2.91
N VAL A 112 -12.73 -8.99 3.28
CA VAL A 112 -11.70 -9.85 3.88
C VAL A 112 -10.93 -9.09 4.96
N SER A 113 -10.05 -9.75 5.70
CA SER A 113 -9.40 -9.18 6.88
C SER A 113 -8.09 -8.46 6.56
N SER A 114 -7.48 -8.73 5.41
CA SER A 114 -6.20 -8.13 5.01
C SER A 114 -6.01 -8.02 3.51
N GLY A 115 -5.09 -7.14 3.07
CA GLY A 115 -4.68 -7.06 1.68
C GLY A 115 -4.12 -8.37 1.13
N THR A 116 -3.39 -9.15 1.95
CA THR A 116 -2.92 -10.50 1.59
C THR A 116 -4.09 -11.44 1.27
N GLU A 117 -5.16 -11.40 2.07
CA GLU A 117 -6.35 -12.21 1.79
C GLU A 117 -7.07 -11.75 0.52
N ALA A 118 -7.09 -10.45 0.24
CA ALA A 118 -7.69 -9.89 -0.97
C ALA A 118 -6.94 -10.38 -2.22
N THR A 119 -5.62 -10.20 -2.26
CA THR A 119 -4.79 -10.56 -3.43
C THR A 119 -4.74 -12.08 -3.62
N MET A 120 -4.60 -12.87 -2.56
CA MET A 120 -4.59 -14.33 -2.71
C MET A 120 -5.95 -14.86 -3.22
N SER A 121 -7.05 -14.21 -2.83
CA SER A 121 -8.40 -14.57 -3.28
C SER A 121 -8.62 -14.14 -4.74
N ALA A 122 -8.19 -12.93 -5.12
CA ALA A 122 -8.28 -12.44 -6.49
C ALA A 122 -7.46 -13.32 -7.45
N LEU A 123 -6.25 -13.74 -7.08
CA LEU A 123 -5.42 -14.63 -7.89
C LEU A 123 -6.04 -16.03 -8.02
N ARG A 124 -6.61 -16.58 -6.93
CA ARG A 124 -7.33 -17.86 -6.98
C ARG A 124 -8.56 -17.75 -7.87
N LEU A 125 -9.29 -16.65 -7.77
CA LEU A 125 -10.48 -16.39 -8.58
C LEU A 125 -10.13 -16.28 -10.06
N ALA A 126 -9.09 -15.53 -10.42
CA ALA A 126 -8.63 -15.42 -11.80
C ALA A 126 -8.21 -16.77 -12.39
N ARG A 127 -7.50 -17.62 -11.62
CA ARG A 127 -7.19 -19.00 -12.03
C ARG A 127 -8.46 -19.83 -12.24
N GLY A 128 -9.42 -19.75 -11.31
CA GLY A 128 -10.69 -20.47 -11.41
C GLY A 128 -11.61 -19.99 -12.53
N PHE A 129 -11.55 -18.71 -12.89
CA PHE A 129 -12.29 -18.12 -14.00
C PHE A 129 -11.68 -18.51 -15.36
N THR A 130 -10.35 -18.42 -15.48
CA THR A 130 -9.65 -18.66 -16.76
C THR A 130 -9.32 -20.13 -17.02
N GLY A 131 -9.29 -20.97 -15.97
CA GLY A 131 -8.76 -22.34 -16.05
C GLY A 131 -7.24 -22.42 -16.21
N ARG A 132 -6.54 -21.28 -16.05
CA ARG A 132 -5.09 -21.16 -16.28
C ARG A 132 -4.31 -21.09 -14.97
N SER A 133 -3.01 -21.33 -15.03
CA SER A 133 -2.18 -21.47 -13.81
C SER A 133 -1.19 -20.31 -13.60
N ARG A 134 -0.66 -19.71 -14.67
CA ARG A 134 0.42 -18.73 -14.57
C ARG A 134 -0.10 -17.38 -14.13
N ILE A 135 0.64 -16.71 -13.26
CA ILE A 135 0.42 -15.31 -12.91
C ILE A 135 1.65 -14.48 -13.26
N VAL A 136 1.45 -13.22 -13.59
CA VAL A 136 2.53 -12.23 -13.78
C VAL A 136 2.45 -11.20 -12.66
N LYS A 137 3.59 -10.90 -12.04
CA LYS A 137 3.77 -9.77 -11.11
C LYS A 137 5.02 -8.99 -11.48
N PHE A 138 5.22 -7.85 -10.83
CA PHE A 138 6.36 -6.98 -11.09
C PHE A 138 7.34 -6.96 -9.92
N GLU A 139 8.64 -6.90 -10.21
CA GLU A 139 9.68 -6.69 -9.21
C GLU A 139 9.45 -5.37 -8.45
N GLY A 140 9.77 -5.36 -7.16
CA GLY A 140 9.50 -4.23 -6.26
C GLY A 140 8.04 -4.08 -5.81
N CYS A 141 7.05 -4.64 -6.54
CA CYS A 141 5.67 -4.67 -6.07
C CYS A 141 5.46 -5.77 -5.00
N TYR A 142 4.66 -5.46 -3.98
CA TYR A 142 4.28 -6.36 -2.89
C TYR A 142 2.76 -6.49 -2.78
N HIS A 143 2.29 -7.73 -2.85
CA HIS A 143 0.87 -8.08 -2.87
C HIS A 143 0.48 -8.96 -1.68
N GLY A 144 1.15 -8.80 -0.55
CA GLY A 144 1.03 -9.74 0.57
C GLY A 144 2.00 -10.92 0.47
N HIS A 145 1.93 -11.82 1.44
CA HIS A 145 2.91 -12.90 1.65
C HIS A 145 2.34 -14.30 1.31
N ALA A 146 1.41 -14.38 0.36
CA ALA A 146 0.98 -15.68 -0.16
C ALA A 146 2.14 -16.36 -0.91
N ASP A 147 2.28 -17.69 -0.81
CA ASP A 147 3.42 -18.42 -1.36
C ASP A 147 3.71 -18.13 -2.84
N SER A 148 2.66 -18.01 -3.68
CA SER A 148 2.82 -17.69 -5.10
C SER A 148 3.34 -16.27 -5.38
N LEU A 149 3.38 -15.40 -4.38
CA LEU A 149 3.87 -14.03 -4.50
C LEU A 149 5.29 -13.86 -3.92
N LEU A 150 5.76 -14.82 -3.12
CA LEU A 150 7.11 -14.87 -2.56
C LEU A 150 8.10 -15.50 -3.55
N VAL A 151 8.19 -14.87 -4.72
CA VAL A 151 8.95 -15.35 -5.89
C VAL A 151 9.77 -14.19 -6.47
N LYS A 152 11.02 -14.49 -6.87
CA LYS A 152 11.90 -13.60 -7.62
C LYS A 152 12.08 -14.12 -9.05
N ALA A 153 12.52 -13.25 -9.95
CA ALA A 153 12.89 -13.64 -11.30
C ALA A 153 13.94 -14.77 -11.29
N GLY A 154 13.82 -15.71 -12.23
CA GLY A 154 14.88 -16.66 -12.51
C GLY A 154 16.04 -16.00 -13.28
N SER A 155 17.09 -16.76 -13.59
CA SER A 155 18.31 -16.26 -14.25
C SER A 155 18.14 -15.80 -15.73
N GLY A 156 16.91 -15.67 -16.21
CA GLY A 156 16.56 -15.15 -17.54
C GLY A 156 15.05 -14.91 -17.68
N LEU A 157 14.64 -14.09 -18.66
CA LEU A 157 13.24 -13.68 -18.90
C LEU A 157 12.24 -14.86 -19.00
N LEU A 158 12.69 -16.01 -19.53
CA LEU A 158 11.88 -17.23 -19.72
C LEU A 158 12.14 -18.31 -18.67
N THR A 159 12.95 -18.03 -17.66
CA THR A 159 13.24 -19.00 -16.59
C THR A 159 12.18 -18.96 -15.51
N PHE A 160 11.82 -20.12 -14.98
CA PHE A 160 10.81 -20.24 -13.92
C PHE A 160 11.17 -19.39 -12.69
N GLY A 161 10.14 -18.86 -12.03
CA GLY A 161 10.30 -18.11 -10.79
C GLY A 161 10.93 -18.96 -9.68
N ASN A 162 11.82 -18.34 -8.89
CA ASN A 162 12.46 -18.98 -7.75
C ASN A 162 11.88 -18.46 -6.43
N PRO A 163 11.64 -19.31 -5.42
CA PRO A 163 11.23 -18.87 -4.10
C PRO A 163 12.17 -17.81 -3.50
N THR A 164 11.60 -16.79 -2.84
CA THR A 164 12.36 -15.79 -2.05
C THR A 164 12.30 -16.06 -0.55
N SER A 165 11.39 -16.92 -0.10
CA SER A 165 11.26 -17.32 1.30
C SER A 165 11.47 -18.81 1.45
N ALA A 166 12.17 -19.20 2.52
CA ALA A 166 12.15 -20.58 2.98
C ALA A 166 10.70 -21.02 3.27
N GLY A 167 10.39 -22.28 3.00
CA GLY A 167 9.05 -22.86 3.19
C GLY A 167 8.13 -22.78 1.97
N VAL A 168 8.47 -22.01 0.93
CA VAL A 168 7.71 -21.96 -0.33
C VAL A 168 8.20 -23.06 -1.28
N PRO A 169 7.35 -24.03 -1.66
CA PRO A 169 7.74 -25.08 -2.60
C PRO A 169 8.01 -24.52 -4.01
N ALA A 170 9.02 -25.07 -4.70
CA ALA A 170 9.31 -24.70 -6.10
C ALA A 170 8.10 -24.93 -7.03
N ASP A 171 7.27 -25.93 -6.74
CA ASP A 171 6.04 -26.22 -7.49
C ASP A 171 4.98 -25.13 -7.39
N VAL A 172 5.01 -24.30 -6.34
CA VAL A 172 4.15 -23.12 -6.23
C VAL A 172 4.78 -21.95 -7.00
N ALA A 173 6.10 -21.75 -6.85
CA ALA A 173 6.82 -20.64 -7.44
C ALA A 173 6.90 -20.68 -8.98
N LYS A 174 6.96 -21.88 -9.58
CA LYS A 174 7.08 -22.05 -11.05
C LYS A 174 5.93 -21.43 -11.85
N HIS A 175 4.78 -21.22 -11.20
CA HIS A 175 3.59 -20.61 -11.82
C HIS A 175 3.55 -19.08 -11.69
N THR A 176 4.63 -18.45 -11.22
CA THR A 176 4.74 -17.00 -11.10
C THR A 176 5.88 -16.48 -11.95
N THR A 177 5.54 -15.65 -12.93
CA THR A 177 6.49 -14.88 -13.73
C THR A 177 6.68 -13.51 -13.08
N VAL A 178 7.93 -13.10 -12.87
CA VAL A 178 8.28 -11.78 -12.32
C VAL A 178 8.93 -10.96 -13.43
N LEU A 179 8.33 -9.81 -13.75
CA LEU A 179 8.83 -8.87 -14.76
C LEU A 179 9.31 -7.58 -14.11
N GLU A 180 10.08 -6.79 -14.84
CA GLU A 180 10.44 -5.44 -14.40
C GLU A 180 9.23 -4.49 -14.52
N TYR A 181 8.96 -3.72 -13.49
CA TYR A 181 7.91 -2.70 -13.50
C TYR A 181 8.21 -1.61 -14.56
N ASN A 182 7.18 -1.11 -15.25
CA ASN A 182 7.31 -0.16 -16.38
C ASN A 182 8.03 -0.70 -17.64
N ASN A 183 8.41 -1.98 -17.70
CA ASN A 183 9.05 -2.58 -18.88
C ASN A 183 8.00 -3.19 -19.83
N VAL A 184 7.55 -2.40 -20.81
CA VAL A 184 6.55 -2.82 -21.81
C VAL A 184 7.07 -3.96 -22.70
N ALA A 185 8.33 -3.92 -23.12
CA ALA A 185 8.90 -4.95 -23.98
C ALA A 185 8.90 -6.33 -23.30
N ALA A 186 9.35 -6.40 -22.04
CA ALA A 186 9.32 -7.65 -21.26
C ALA A 186 7.90 -8.18 -21.06
N LEU A 187 6.91 -7.28 -20.93
CA LEU A 187 5.51 -7.64 -20.85
C LEU A 187 5.00 -8.26 -22.17
N GLU A 188 5.28 -7.61 -23.30
CA GLU A 188 4.91 -8.12 -24.63
C GLU A 188 5.56 -9.47 -24.93
N GLU A 189 6.85 -9.64 -24.60
CA GLU A 189 7.57 -10.91 -24.73
C GLU A 189 6.94 -12.01 -23.87
N ALA A 190 6.57 -11.71 -22.62
CA ALA A 190 5.93 -12.68 -21.73
C ALA A 190 4.56 -13.13 -22.24
N PHE A 191 3.75 -12.21 -22.80
CA PHE A 191 2.46 -12.54 -23.41
C PHE A 191 2.63 -13.30 -24.74
N ALA A 192 3.65 -12.99 -25.53
CA ALA A 192 3.97 -13.75 -26.73
C ALA A 192 4.39 -15.20 -26.40
N ALA A 193 5.14 -15.40 -25.32
CA ALA A 193 5.61 -16.72 -24.91
C ALA A 193 4.55 -17.55 -24.16
N PHE A 194 3.76 -16.92 -23.28
CA PHE A 194 2.91 -17.63 -22.31
C PHE A 194 1.47 -17.13 -22.26
N GLY A 195 1.01 -16.33 -23.24
CA GLY A 195 -0.30 -15.65 -23.19
C GLY A 195 -1.48 -16.57 -22.85
N ASP A 196 -1.49 -17.79 -23.41
CA ASP A 196 -2.56 -18.78 -23.17
C ASP A 196 -2.46 -19.48 -21.82
N GLU A 197 -1.32 -19.38 -21.13
CA GLU A 197 -1.10 -19.91 -19.77
C GLU A 197 -1.36 -18.87 -18.68
N ILE A 198 -1.38 -17.58 -19.01
CA ILE A 198 -1.52 -16.49 -18.05
C ILE A 198 -2.99 -16.37 -17.63
N ALA A 199 -3.25 -16.68 -16.36
CA ALA A 199 -4.51 -16.45 -15.68
C ALA A 199 -4.70 -14.98 -15.32
N ALA A 200 -3.66 -14.35 -14.78
CA ALA A 200 -3.73 -12.99 -14.28
C ALA A 200 -2.41 -12.23 -14.38
N VAL A 201 -2.52 -10.92 -14.53
CA VAL A 201 -1.44 -9.98 -14.26
C VAL A 201 -1.85 -9.12 -13.06
N ILE A 202 -1.05 -9.13 -11.99
CA ILE A 202 -1.28 -8.31 -10.79
C ILE A 202 -0.22 -7.21 -10.70
N VAL A 203 -0.67 -5.98 -10.43
CA VAL A 203 0.18 -4.79 -10.42
C VAL A 203 -0.29 -3.78 -9.37
N GLU A 204 0.64 -3.11 -8.70
CA GLU A 204 0.34 -1.84 -8.03
C GLU A 204 0.35 -0.75 -9.12
N PRO A 205 -0.78 -0.12 -9.49
CA PRO A 205 -0.80 0.88 -10.56
C PRO A 205 0.01 2.14 -10.20
N VAL A 206 0.18 2.38 -8.90
CA VAL A 206 1.23 3.23 -8.32
C VAL A 206 1.93 2.37 -7.29
N ALA A 207 3.17 1.95 -7.57
CA ALA A 207 3.94 1.15 -6.63
C ALA A 207 4.30 2.00 -5.41
N GLY A 208 4.14 1.42 -4.22
CA GLY A 208 4.54 2.06 -2.96
C GLY A 208 5.48 1.21 -2.09
N ASN A 209 5.64 -0.08 -2.40
CA ASN A 209 6.51 -1.01 -1.66
C ASN A 209 7.95 -1.09 -2.22
N MET A 210 8.27 -0.22 -3.19
CA MET A 210 9.62 0.05 -3.66
C MET A 210 9.89 1.55 -3.65
N ASN A 211 9.40 2.23 -2.61
CA ASN A 211 9.15 3.66 -2.57
C ASN A 211 8.03 4.00 -3.59
N LEU A 212 7.71 5.27 -3.76
CA LEU A 212 6.75 5.67 -4.78
C LEU A 212 7.37 5.47 -6.18
N VAL A 213 6.76 4.66 -7.03
CA VAL A 213 7.10 4.60 -8.47
C VAL A 213 5.79 4.52 -9.25
N ARG A 214 5.55 5.50 -10.11
CA ARG A 214 4.32 5.57 -10.90
C ARG A 214 4.35 4.56 -12.04
N GLY A 215 3.23 3.90 -12.30
CA GLY A 215 3.02 3.20 -13.58
C GLY A 215 3.01 4.22 -14.71
N THR A 216 3.83 4.02 -15.73
CA THR A 216 3.77 4.89 -16.92
C THR A 216 2.47 4.65 -17.68
N PRO A 217 1.92 5.68 -18.35
CA PRO A 217 0.73 5.49 -19.19
C PRO A 217 0.91 4.38 -20.22
N GLU A 218 2.08 4.27 -20.84
CA GLU A 218 2.40 3.23 -21.83
C GLU A 218 2.31 1.83 -21.21
N PHE A 219 2.88 1.67 -20.01
CA PHE A 219 2.85 0.41 -19.27
C PHE A 219 1.44 0.01 -18.85
N LEU A 220 0.68 0.90 -18.23
CA LEU A 220 -0.67 0.60 -17.76
C LEU A 220 -1.64 0.31 -18.93
N ASN A 221 -1.50 1.04 -20.05
CA ASN A 221 -2.27 0.74 -21.26
C ASN A 221 -1.87 -0.60 -21.88
N ALA A 222 -0.57 -0.93 -21.94
CA ALA A 222 -0.09 -2.22 -22.43
C ALA A 222 -0.64 -3.38 -21.60
N LEU A 223 -0.64 -3.27 -20.25
CA LEU A 223 -1.24 -4.26 -19.37
C LEU A 223 -2.71 -4.52 -19.72
N ARG A 224 -3.50 -3.46 -19.84
CA ARG A 224 -4.93 -3.56 -20.16
C ARG A 224 -5.15 -4.18 -21.54
N ALA A 225 -4.40 -3.74 -22.55
CA ALA A 225 -4.53 -4.22 -23.92
C ALA A 225 -4.15 -5.71 -24.02
N LEU A 226 -3.01 -6.11 -23.47
CA LEU A 226 -2.51 -7.49 -23.52
C LEU A 226 -3.39 -8.46 -22.73
N CYS A 227 -3.85 -8.07 -21.54
CA CYS A 227 -4.79 -8.89 -20.76
C CYS A 227 -6.07 -9.14 -21.55
N THR A 228 -6.62 -8.10 -22.18
CA THR A 228 -7.84 -8.22 -23.02
C THR A 228 -7.60 -9.12 -24.23
N LYS A 229 -6.49 -8.91 -24.95
CA LYS A 229 -6.14 -9.68 -26.16
C LYS A 229 -5.99 -11.17 -25.88
N HIS A 230 -5.36 -11.53 -24.75
CA HIS A 230 -5.05 -12.92 -24.42
C HIS A 230 -6.06 -13.57 -23.46
N GLY A 231 -7.08 -12.85 -23.01
CA GLY A 231 -8.07 -13.36 -22.05
C GLY A 231 -7.51 -13.57 -20.63
N ALA A 232 -6.43 -12.88 -20.27
CA ALA A 232 -5.93 -12.84 -18.90
C ALA A 232 -6.68 -11.79 -18.06
N VAL A 233 -6.80 -12.02 -16.75
CA VAL A 233 -7.43 -11.10 -15.82
C VAL A 233 -6.43 -10.03 -15.38
N LEU A 234 -6.73 -8.75 -15.63
CA LEU A 234 -5.95 -7.65 -15.06
C LEU A 234 -6.41 -7.36 -13.63
N ILE A 235 -5.50 -7.50 -12.67
CA ILE A 235 -5.74 -7.23 -11.25
C ILE A 235 -4.96 -5.98 -10.84
N PHE A 236 -5.67 -4.93 -10.43
CA PHE A 236 -5.04 -3.81 -9.75
C PHE A 236 -5.01 -4.06 -8.25
N ASP A 237 -3.81 -4.06 -7.68
CA ASP A 237 -3.60 -3.97 -6.25
C ASP A 237 -3.65 -2.51 -5.82
N GLU A 238 -4.84 -2.08 -5.40
CA GLU A 238 -5.11 -0.76 -4.87
C GLU A 238 -5.17 -0.75 -3.34
N VAL A 239 -4.54 -1.72 -2.67
CA VAL A 239 -4.49 -1.76 -1.20
C VAL A 239 -3.83 -0.51 -0.65
N MET A 240 -2.88 0.12 -1.37
CA MET A 240 -2.23 1.37 -0.98
C MET A 240 -2.81 2.62 -1.66
N CYS A 241 -3.01 2.57 -2.98
CA CYS A 241 -3.42 3.74 -3.77
C CYS A 241 -4.94 3.95 -3.83
N GLY A 242 -5.74 2.93 -3.54
CA GLY A 242 -7.20 3.00 -3.51
C GLY A 242 -7.70 4.05 -2.52
N PHE A 243 -8.64 4.87 -2.96
CA PHE A 243 -9.20 6.00 -2.21
C PHE A 243 -8.20 7.10 -1.80
N ARG A 244 -6.92 6.97 -2.17
CA ARG A 244 -5.83 7.86 -1.78
C ARG A 244 -5.25 8.65 -2.94
N VAL A 245 -4.99 7.99 -4.06
CA VAL A 245 -4.51 8.66 -5.28
C VAL A 245 -5.62 9.54 -5.86
N ALA A 246 -6.85 9.02 -5.87
CA ALA A 246 -8.09 9.73 -6.15
C ALA A 246 -9.23 9.03 -5.38
N LEU A 247 -10.43 9.62 -5.39
CA LEU A 247 -11.61 9.03 -4.74
C LEU A 247 -11.88 7.60 -5.23
N GLY A 248 -11.92 7.38 -6.54
CA GLY A 248 -12.04 6.08 -7.17
C GLY A 248 -10.70 5.37 -7.41
N GLY A 249 -9.65 5.75 -6.68
CA GLY A 249 -8.33 5.12 -6.75
C GLY A 249 -7.49 5.49 -7.98
N ALA A 250 -6.36 4.79 -8.14
CA ALA A 250 -5.46 4.95 -9.26
C ALA A 250 -6.12 4.59 -10.60
N GLN A 251 -7.04 3.61 -10.61
CA GLN A 251 -7.82 3.30 -11.81
C GLN A 251 -8.63 4.49 -12.35
N GLN A 252 -9.20 5.33 -11.46
CA GLN A 252 -9.84 6.58 -11.87
C GLN A 252 -8.80 7.56 -12.41
N HIS A 253 -7.68 7.72 -11.71
CA HIS A 253 -6.63 8.68 -12.08
C HIS A 253 -6.05 8.39 -13.46
N TYR A 254 -5.78 7.12 -13.77
CA TYR A 254 -5.22 6.69 -15.05
C TYR A 254 -6.27 6.34 -16.11
N ALA A 255 -7.56 6.37 -15.76
CA ALA A 255 -8.67 5.95 -16.62
C ALA A 255 -8.51 4.51 -17.18
N ILE A 256 -7.99 3.59 -16.36
CA ILE A 256 -7.83 2.16 -16.72
C ILE A 256 -8.81 1.33 -15.91
N LYS A 257 -9.70 0.57 -16.58
CA LYS A 257 -10.61 -0.37 -15.90
C LYS A 257 -9.93 -1.74 -15.74
N PRO A 258 -9.50 -2.15 -14.52
CA PRO A 258 -9.06 -3.52 -14.28
C PRO A 258 -10.25 -4.49 -14.29
N ASP A 259 -9.96 -5.79 -14.37
CA ASP A 259 -10.98 -6.83 -14.26
C ASP A 259 -11.32 -7.15 -12.80
N LEU A 260 -10.30 -7.10 -11.92
CA LEU A 260 -10.43 -7.19 -10.47
C LEU A 260 -9.59 -6.09 -9.80
N THR A 261 -10.03 -5.62 -8.65
CA THR A 261 -9.34 -4.68 -7.77
C THR A 261 -9.21 -5.29 -6.38
N CYS A 262 -8.03 -5.19 -5.78
CA CYS A 262 -7.79 -5.48 -4.37
C CYS A 262 -7.71 -4.16 -3.60
N LEU A 263 -8.43 -4.06 -2.48
CA LEU A 263 -8.53 -2.88 -1.63
C LEU A 263 -8.16 -3.24 -0.19
N GLY A 264 -7.72 -2.24 0.56
CA GLY A 264 -7.46 -2.36 1.98
C GLY A 264 -7.21 -0.99 2.57
N LYS A 265 -6.58 -0.97 3.75
CA LYS A 265 -6.15 0.25 4.43
C LYS A 265 -7.30 1.25 4.65
N VAL A 266 -7.51 2.20 3.73
CA VAL A 266 -8.51 3.27 3.84
C VAL A 266 -9.92 2.71 4.03
N ILE A 267 -10.27 1.60 3.36
CA ILE A 267 -11.62 0.99 3.49
C ILE A 267 -11.91 0.41 4.88
N GLY A 268 -10.88 0.22 5.71
CA GLY A 268 -11.04 -0.21 7.10
C GLY A 268 -11.04 0.96 8.10
N GLY A 269 -10.80 2.19 7.67
CA GLY A 269 -10.72 3.36 8.57
C GLY A 269 -9.70 3.20 9.70
N GLY A 270 -8.64 2.41 9.47
CA GLY A 270 -7.64 2.07 10.50
C GLY A 270 -7.81 0.69 11.16
N MET A 271 -8.95 0.03 10.96
CA MET A 271 -9.17 -1.35 11.39
C MET A 271 -8.66 -2.37 10.35
N PRO A 272 -8.35 -3.62 10.75
CA PRO A 272 -8.08 -4.71 9.81
C PRO A 272 -9.33 -5.03 8.96
N ALA A 273 -9.35 -4.47 7.75
CA ALA A 273 -10.31 -4.79 6.72
C ALA A 273 -9.71 -4.53 5.34
N ALA A 274 -10.14 -5.35 4.41
CA ALA A 274 -9.76 -5.33 3.02
C ALA A 274 -10.91 -5.87 2.17
N ALA A 275 -10.78 -5.76 0.86
CA ALA A 275 -11.77 -6.27 -0.07
C ALA A 275 -11.12 -6.68 -1.38
N PHE A 276 -11.76 -7.58 -2.10
CA PHE A 276 -11.48 -7.79 -3.52
C PHE A 276 -12.80 -7.83 -4.28
N GLY A 277 -12.80 -7.29 -5.49
CA GLY A 277 -14.02 -7.17 -6.29
C GLY A 277 -13.71 -6.78 -7.72
N GLY A 278 -14.71 -6.79 -8.58
CA GLY A 278 -14.53 -6.50 -9.99
C GLY A 278 -15.74 -6.91 -10.80
N ARG A 279 -15.51 -7.35 -12.04
CA ARG A 279 -16.57 -7.80 -12.95
C ARG A 279 -17.41 -8.93 -12.36
N SER A 280 -18.73 -8.84 -12.52
CA SER A 280 -19.67 -9.81 -11.91
C SER A 280 -19.51 -11.23 -12.46
N ASP A 281 -19.14 -11.37 -13.73
CA ASP A 281 -18.91 -12.68 -14.35
C ASP A 281 -17.73 -13.41 -13.72
N ILE A 282 -16.64 -12.71 -13.40
CA ILE A 282 -15.51 -13.27 -12.66
C ILE A 282 -15.90 -13.56 -11.21
N MET A 283 -16.54 -12.60 -10.53
CA MET A 283 -16.93 -12.73 -9.13
C MET A 283 -17.92 -13.87 -8.86
N SER A 284 -18.78 -14.21 -9.82
CA SER A 284 -19.72 -15.34 -9.72
C SER A 284 -19.05 -16.72 -9.62
N HIS A 285 -17.74 -16.84 -9.90
CA HIS A 285 -17.00 -18.08 -9.68
C HIS A 285 -16.70 -18.33 -8.19
N LEU A 286 -16.90 -17.36 -7.30
CA LEU A 286 -16.73 -17.54 -5.85
C LEU A 286 -17.85 -18.37 -5.24
N ALA A 287 -17.50 -19.17 -4.25
CA ALA A 287 -18.46 -19.74 -3.32
C ALA A 287 -19.30 -18.61 -2.65
N PRO A 288 -20.61 -18.83 -2.45
CA PRO A 288 -21.34 -20.09 -2.64
C PRO A 288 -21.91 -20.33 -4.06
N LEU A 289 -21.71 -19.41 -5.00
CA LEU A 289 -22.28 -19.52 -6.36
C LEU A 289 -21.43 -20.40 -7.28
N GLY A 290 -20.11 -20.25 -7.23
CA GLY A 290 -19.15 -20.99 -8.02
C GLY A 290 -18.18 -21.83 -7.18
N GLY A 291 -17.26 -22.51 -7.87
CA GLY A 291 -16.35 -23.49 -7.27
C GLY A 291 -15.12 -22.91 -6.56
N VAL A 292 -14.87 -21.60 -6.62
CA VAL A 292 -13.69 -20.98 -5.99
C VAL A 292 -13.97 -20.66 -4.53
N TYR A 293 -13.30 -21.38 -3.63
CA TYR A 293 -13.49 -21.20 -2.19
C TYR A 293 -12.75 -19.97 -1.62
N GLN A 294 -13.48 -19.17 -0.86
CA GLN A 294 -12.97 -18.14 0.04
C GLN A 294 -13.93 -18.02 1.22
N ALA A 295 -13.39 -17.98 2.43
CA ALA A 295 -14.11 -17.70 3.67
C ALA A 295 -13.20 -16.92 4.61
N GLY A 296 -13.79 -16.15 5.53
CA GLY A 296 -13.09 -15.44 6.58
C GLY A 296 -14.01 -15.23 7.77
N THR A 297 -13.66 -15.80 8.93
CA THR A 297 -14.53 -15.80 10.12
C THR A 297 -14.87 -14.39 10.62
N LEU A 298 -13.96 -13.43 10.42
CA LEU A 298 -14.11 -12.04 10.87
C LEU A 298 -14.25 -11.05 9.69
N SER A 299 -14.41 -11.57 8.47
CA SER A 299 -14.75 -10.75 7.30
C SER A 299 -16.05 -9.99 7.57
N GLY A 300 -16.10 -8.71 7.18
CA GLY A 300 -17.30 -7.90 7.34
C GLY A 300 -17.65 -7.57 8.80
N ASN A 301 -16.71 -7.70 9.75
CA ASN A 301 -17.00 -7.40 11.15
C ASN A 301 -17.51 -5.95 11.33
N PRO A 302 -18.50 -5.74 12.21
CA PRO A 302 -19.25 -4.49 12.25
C PRO A 302 -18.40 -3.30 12.68
N VAL A 303 -17.35 -3.53 13.48
CA VAL A 303 -16.41 -2.48 13.94
C VAL A 303 -15.59 -1.93 12.77
N ALA A 304 -15.00 -2.79 11.94
CA ALA A 304 -14.21 -2.36 10.79
C ALA A 304 -15.08 -1.75 9.70
N VAL A 305 -16.28 -2.30 9.48
CA VAL A 305 -17.26 -1.75 8.53
C VAL A 305 -17.70 -0.35 8.93
N ALA A 306 -18.00 -0.10 10.21
CA ALA A 306 -18.36 1.22 10.70
C ALA A 306 -17.25 2.26 10.52
N ALA A 307 -16.00 1.88 10.85
CA ALA A 307 -14.82 2.73 10.65
C ALA A 307 -14.60 3.05 9.16
N GLY A 308 -14.74 2.02 8.31
CA GLY A 308 -14.65 2.11 6.86
C GLY A 308 -15.68 3.05 6.26
N LEU A 309 -16.97 2.83 6.53
CA LEU A 309 -18.07 3.67 6.05
C LEU A 309 -17.92 5.13 6.47
N ALA A 310 -17.58 5.38 7.74
CA ALA A 310 -17.34 6.74 8.22
C ALA A 310 -16.19 7.41 7.44
N THR A 311 -15.10 6.67 7.21
CA THR A 311 -13.95 7.18 6.45
C THR A 311 -14.32 7.44 4.98
N LEU A 312 -15.00 6.51 4.32
CA LEU A 312 -15.44 6.65 2.92
C LEU A 312 -16.41 7.82 2.72
N ARG A 313 -17.28 8.09 3.71
CA ARG A 313 -18.17 9.27 3.70
C ARG A 313 -17.38 10.58 3.81
N LEU A 314 -16.37 10.63 4.68
CA LEU A 314 -15.54 11.84 4.88
C LEU A 314 -14.74 12.22 3.63
N ILE A 315 -14.13 11.23 2.97
CA ILE A 315 -13.28 11.49 1.80
C ILE A 315 -14.06 11.84 0.53
N GLN A 316 -15.39 11.73 0.55
CA GLN A 316 -16.27 12.19 -0.53
C GLN A 316 -16.54 13.70 -0.48
N ALA A 317 -16.07 14.40 0.57
CA ALA A 317 -16.21 15.84 0.65
C ALA A 317 -15.63 16.52 -0.61
N PRO A 318 -16.35 17.47 -1.23
CA PRO A 318 -15.85 18.16 -2.42
C PRO A 318 -14.46 18.76 -2.20
N GLY A 319 -13.55 18.50 -3.14
CA GLY A 319 -12.15 18.98 -3.08
C GLY A 319 -11.25 18.25 -2.08
N PHE A 320 -11.69 17.17 -1.42
CA PHE A 320 -10.87 16.43 -0.45
C PHE A 320 -9.55 15.95 -1.06
N HIS A 321 -9.60 15.24 -2.19
CA HIS A 321 -8.41 14.69 -2.85
C HIS A 321 -7.54 15.76 -3.49
N ASP A 322 -8.12 16.86 -3.97
CA ASP A 322 -7.36 18.00 -4.51
C ASP A 322 -6.54 18.66 -3.39
N ALA A 323 -7.18 18.97 -2.25
CA ALA A 323 -6.49 19.52 -1.09
C ALA A 323 -5.42 18.57 -0.53
N LEU A 324 -5.68 17.26 -0.55
CA LEU A 324 -4.70 16.25 -0.16
C LEU A 324 -3.51 16.22 -1.13
N ALA A 325 -3.75 16.29 -2.43
CA ALA A 325 -2.73 16.33 -3.46
C ALA A 325 -1.86 17.59 -3.36
N ASP A 326 -2.46 18.75 -3.13
CA ASP A 326 -1.75 20.02 -2.97
C ASP A 326 -0.81 19.99 -1.75
N LYS A 327 -1.29 19.48 -0.61
CA LYS A 327 -0.46 19.29 0.59
C LYS A 327 0.71 18.35 0.35
N THR A 328 0.45 17.24 -0.35
CA THR A 328 1.47 16.23 -0.65
C THR A 328 2.52 16.76 -1.62
N ARG A 329 2.10 17.51 -2.64
CA ARG A 329 3.00 18.17 -3.58
C ARG A 329 3.84 19.25 -2.88
N ARG A 330 3.22 20.10 -2.05
CA ARG A 330 3.96 21.10 -1.26
C ARG A 330 5.05 20.46 -0.39
N LEU A 331 4.75 19.34 0.25
CA LEU A 331 5.75 18.59 1.02
C LEU A 331 6.90 18.11 0.13
N ALA A 332 6.60 17.40 -0.97
CA ALA A 332 7.62 16.84 -1.85
C ALA A 332 8.50 17.92 -2.50
N ASP A 333 7.88 18.96 -3.06
CA ASP A 333 8.58 20.08 -3.70
C ASP A 333 9.40 20.87 -2.68
N GLY A 334 8.86 21.08 -1.47
CA GLY A 334 9.56 21.74 -0.38
C GLY A 334 10.80 20.95 0.08
N LEU A 335 10.68 19.64 0.28
CA LEU A 335 11.82 18.79 0.63
C LEU A 335 12.90 18.82 -0.45
N ALA A 336 12.50 18.78 -1.73
CA ALA A 336 13.44 18.89 -2.85
C ALA A 336 14.12 20.26 -2.91
N ALA A 337 13.41 21.34 -2.59
CA ALA A 337 13.99 22.68 -2.51
C ALA A 337 15.01 22.81 -1.37
N GLU A 338 14.70 22.30 -0.17
CA GLU A 338 15.63 22.33 0.98
C GLU A 338 16.89 21.49 0.71
N ALA A 339 16.75 20.31 0.09
CA ALA A 339 17.89 19.49 -0.31
C ALA A 339 18.78 20.21 -1.34
N ARG A 340 18.18 20.86 -2.34
CA ARG A 340 18.89 21.64 -3.36
C ARG A 340 19.65 22.82 -2.75
N ALA A 341 19.04 23.54 -1.82
CA ALA A 341 19.69 24.63 -1.09
C ALA A 341 20.89 24.15 -0.26
N ALA A 342 20.83 22.92 0.26
CA ALA A 342 21.94 22.28 0.98
C ALA A 342 22.99 21.62 0.07
N GLY A 343 22.75 21.54 -1.25
CA GLY A 343 23.64 20.84 -2.20
C GLY A 343 23.64 19.31 -2.05
N VAL A 344 22.53 18.74 -1.60
CA VAL A 344 22.37 17.28 -1.43
C VAL A 344 21.67 16.69 -2.66
N PRO A 345 22.27 15.70 -3.36
CA PRO A 345 21.59 14.98 -4.45
C PRO A 345 20.32 14.31 -3.95
N PHE A 346 19.18 14.81 -4.42
CA PHE A 346 17.87 14.42 -3.92
C PHE A 346 16.78 14.76 -4.93
N SER A 347 15.78 13.90 -4.98
CA SER A 347 14.53 14.11 -5.69
C SER A 347 13.38 13.58 -4.84
N ALA A 348 12.18 14.08 -5.11
CA ALA A 348 10.95 13.62 -4.50
C ALA A 348 9.85 13.62 -5.55
N ASP A 349 8.84 12.81 -5.32
CA ASP A 349 7.67 12.76 -6.19
C ASP A 349 6.39 12.62 -5.35
N ALA A 350 5.24 13.03 -5.92
CA ALA A 350 3.95 13.02 -5.23
C ALA A 350 2.77 12.78 -6.17
N ILE A 351 1.86 11.91 -5.77
CA ILE A 351 0.61 11.61 -6.48
C ILE A 351 -0.54 11.37 -5.50
N GLY A 352 -1.61 12.15 -5.61
CA GLY A 352 -2.67 12.20 -4.61
C GLY A 352 -2.09 12.39 -3.20
N GLY A 353 -2.48 11.54 -2.26
CA GLY A 353 -1.94 11.55 -0.90
C GLY A 353 -0.66 10.73 -0.67
N MET A 354 0.06 10.30 -1.71
CA MET A 354 1.30 9.51 -1.61
C MET A 354 2.51 10.31 -2.07
N PHE A 355 3.66 10.12 -1.42
CA PHE A 355 4.93 10.71 -1.86
C PHE A 355 6.09 9.74 -1.74
N GLY A 356 7.17 10.00 -2.49
CA GLY A 356 8.44 9.30 -2.38
C GLY A 356 9.60 10.26 -2.22
N LEU A 357 10.63 9.81 -1.51
CA LEU A 357 11.86 10.55 -1.23
C LEU A 357 13.06 9.71 -1.69
N TYR A 358 13.94 10.29 -2.50
CA TYR A 358 15.07 9.56 -3.07
C TYR A 358 16.34 10.38 -2.95
N PHE A 359 17.40 9.77 -2.42
CA PHE A 359 18.73 10.37 -2.40
C PHE A 359 19.46 10.07 -3.72
N THR A 360 18.90 10.63 -4.79
CA THR A 360 19.41 10.64 -6.17
C THR A 360 18.81 11.85 -6.88
N GLU A 361 19.45 12.33 -7.95
CA GLU A 361 19.05 13.57 -8.65
C GLU A 361 17.74 13.43 -9.45
N GLN A 362 17.38 12.21 -9.85
CA GLN A 362 16.23 11.93 -10.71
C GLN A 362 15.24 11.02 -10.00
N VAL A 363 13.95 11.26 -10.22
CA VAL A 363 12.88 10.39 -9.72
C VAL A 363 13.03 9.00 -10.38
N PRO A 364 13.16 7.91 -9.60
CA PRO A 364 13.29 6.55 -10.14
C PRO A 364 12.06 6.11 -10.94
N ALA A 365 12.30 5.41 -12.05
CA ALA A 365 11.22 4.86 -12.89
C ALA A 365 11.02 3.34 -12.71
N SER A 366 11.93 2.66 -12.03
CA SER A 366 11.88 1.20 -11.79
C SER A 366 12.52 0.83 -10.45
N PHE A 367 12.33 -0.43 -10.02
CA PHE A 367 13.00 -0.97 -8.83
C PHE A 367 14.53 -0.86 -8.93
N ALA A 368 15.09 -1.11 -10.11
CA ALA A 368 16.53 -1.02 -10.35
C ALA A 368 17.06 0.42 -10.16
N ASP A 369 16.26 1.43 -10.46
CA ASP A 369 16.65 2.83 -10.21
C ASP A 369 16.54 3.20 -8.74
N VAL A 370 15.51 2.71 -8.04
CA VAL A 370 15.37 2.94 -6.59
C VAL A 370 16.56 2.36 -5.84
N THR A 371 17.01 1.15 -6.20
CA THR A 371 18.15 0.49 -5.56
C THR A 371 19.51 1.18 -5.81
N LYS A 372 19.61 2.05 -6.83
CA LYS A 372 20.80 2.90 -7.06
C LYS A 372 20.83 4.17 -6.20
N SER A 373 19.76 4.48 -5.47
CA SER A 373 19.72 5.64 -4.57
C SER A 373 20.71 5.48 -3.40
N ASP A 374 21.15 6.59 -2.81
CA ASP A 374 22.02 6.58 -1.63
C ASP A 374 21.22 6.21 -0.36
N ILE A 375 21.09 4.90 -0.11
CA ILE A 375 20.32 4.33 1.02
C ILE A 375 20.94 4.68 2.38
N GLU A 376 22.27 4.78 2.47
CA GLU A 376 22.94 5.16 3.72
C GLU A 376 22.62 6.61 4.10
N ARG A 377 22.58 7.51 3.10
CA ARG A 377 22.16 8.89 3.31
C ARG A 377 20.69 9.00 3.66
N PHE A 378 19.81 8.19 3.07
CA PHE A 378 18.43 8.07 3.54
C PHE A 378 18.36 7.68 5.02
N ASN A 379 19.14 6.68 5.46
CA ASN A 379 19.14 6.24 6.85
C ASN A 379 19.60 7.34 7.81
N ARG A 380 20.64 8.11 7.44
CA ARG A 380 21.07 9.29 8.22
C ARG A 380 19.99 10.36 8.27
N PHE A 381 19.38 10.68 7.13
CA PHE A 381 18.26 11.64 7.05
C PHE A 381 17.09 11.23 7.92
N PHE A 382 16.69 9.95 7.87
CA PHE A 382 15.63 9.39 8.67
C PHE A 382 15.85 9.65 10.16
N HIS A 383 17.05 9.38 10.69
CA HIS A 383 17.34 9.64 12.12
C HIS A 383 17.37 11.13 12.45
N LEU A 384 17.92 11.98 11.58
CA LEU A 384 17.90 13.43 11.78
C LEU A 384 16.46 13.98 11.86
N MET A 385 15.57 13.49 10.99
CA MET A 385 14.15 13.85 10.99
C MET A 385 13.44 13.29 12.23
N LEU A 386 13.74 12.05 12.61
CA LEU A 386 13.22 11.41 13.82
C LEU A 386 13.62 12.18 15.09
N ASP A 387 14.87 12.64 15.15
CA ASP A 387 15.36 13.47 16.25
C ASP A 387 14.68 14.84 16.28
N ALA A 388 14.33 15.39 15.12
CA ALA A 388 13.54 16.61 15.01
C ALA A 388 12.02 16.44 15.26
N GLY A 389 11.54 15.20 15.49
CA GLY A 389 10.12 14.94 15.74
C GLY A 389 9.28 14.77 14.47
N VAL A 390 9.88 14.32 13.36
CA VAL A 390 9.19 13.94 12.12
C VAL A 390 9.43 12.46 11.86
N TYR A 391 8.36 11.71 11.58
CA TYR A 391 8.40 10.27 11.38
C TYR A 391 8.04 9.90 9.95
N PHE A 392 9.05 9.66 9.14
CA PHE A 392 8.90 9.05 7.82
C PHE A 392 8.89 7.52 7.91
N ALA A 393 8.60 6.84 6.79
CA ALA A 393 8.73 5.40 6.72
C ALA A 393 10.18 4.97 7.05
N PRO A 394 10.41 4.00 7.94
CA PRO A 394 11.74 3.53 8.33
C PRO A 394 12.35 2.58 7.27
N SER A 395 12.27 2.97 5.99
CA SER A 395 12.78 2.23 4.83
C SER A 395 12.84 3.16 3.62
N ALA A 396 13.94 3.11 2.86
CA ALA A 396 14.07 3.82 1.59
C ALA A 396 13.19 3.23 0.46
N TYR A 397 12.54 2.09 0.72
CA TYR A 397 11.69 1.37 -0.22
C TYR A 397 10.20 1.48 0.14
N GLU A 398 9.80 2.46 0.94
CA GLU A 398 8.40 2.65 1.33
C GLU A 398 7.93 4.05 0.95
N ALA A 399 6.77 4.14 0.32
CA ALA A 399 6.11 5.41 0.09
C ALA A 399 5.67 6.05 1.43
N GLY A 400 5.66 7.38 1.46
CA GLY A 400 5.08 8.17 2.53
C GLY A 400 3.64 8.58 2.23
N PHE A 401 2.92 8.99 3.27
CA PHE A 401 1.51 9.36 3.20
C PHE A 401 1.22 10.67 3.91
N VAL A 402 0.44 11.53 3.26
CA VAL A 402 -0.16 12.71 3.89
C VAL A 402 -1.59 12.39 4.28
N SER A 403 -2.09 13.05 5.32
CA SER A 403 -3.50 12.99 5.73
C SER A 403 -4.15 14.37 5.67
N SER A 404 -5.48 14.44 5.64
CA SER A 404 -6.20 15.72 5.70
C SER A 404 -5.88 16.53 6.96
N ALA A 405 -5.44 15.87 8.04
CA ALA A 405 -5.03 16.49 9.30
C ALA A 405 -3.66 17.18 9.27
N HIS A 406 -2.87 17.02 8.21
CA HIS A 406 -1.64 17.80 8.01
C HIS A 406 -2.04 19.20 7.55
N ASP A 407 -1.95 20.18 8.45
CA ASP A 407 -2.16 21.59 8.14
C ASP A 407 -0.86 22.28 7.69
N ASP A 408 -0.96 23.55 7.30
CA ASP A 408 0.19 24.34 6.85
C ASP A 408 1.30 24.39 7.89
N ALA A 409 0.96 24.55 9.16
CA ALA A 409 1.92 24.59 10.25
C ALA A 409 2.68 23.26 10.42
N THR A 410 1.99 22.13 10.24
CA THR A 410 2.59 20.79 10.26
C THR A 410 3.58 20.61 9.10
N LEU A 411 3.21 21.08 7.89
CA LEU A 411 4.10 21.04 6.73
C LEU A 411 5.32 21.95 6.92
N ASP A 412 5.13 23.18 7.39
CA ASP A 412 6.22 24.14 7.62
C ASP A 412 7.20 23.61 8.68
N ALA A 413 6.70 23.05 9.78
CA ALA A 413 7.54 22.42 10.80
C ALA A 413 8.37 21.25 10.23
N THR A 414 7.80 20.51 9.27
CA THR A 414 8.50 19.42 8.59
C THR A 414 9.62 19.95 7.70
N LEU A 415 9.35 20.99 6.91
CA LEU A 415 10.34 21.61 6.03
C LEU A 415 11.48 22.27 6.80
N ASP A 416 11.18 22.90 7.94
CA ASP A 416 12.19 23.45 8.83
C ASP A 416 13.09 22.37 9.46
N ALA A 417 12.51 21.21 9.83
CA ALA A 417 13.28 20.06 10.27
C ALA A 417 14.18 19.52 9.14
N ALA A 418 13.63 19.41 7.93
CA ALA A 418 14.36 18.93 6.75
C ALA A 418 15.53 19.85 6.39
N ARG A 419 15.33 21.18 6.43
CA ARG A 419 16.41 22.16 6.22
C ARG A 419 17.62 21.90 7.10
N ARG A 420 17.38 21.67 8.41
CA ARG A 420 18.43 21.35 9.37
C ARG A 420 19.06 19.98 9.10
N ALA A 421 18.24 18.98 8.78
CA ALA A 421 18.70 17.63 8.47
C ALA A 421 19.61 17.62 7.23
N PHE A 422 19.20 18.26 6.14
CA PHE A 422 20.01 18.36 4.92
C PHE A 422 21.31 19.12 5.13
N ALA A 423 21.30 20.19 5.93
CA ALA A 423 22.54 20.89 6.30
C ALA A 423 23.52 19.97 7.06
N ALA A 424 23.02 19.09 7.93
CA ALA A 424 23.81 18.12 8.68
C ALA A 424 24.30 16.93 7.85
N LEU A 425 23.71 16.66 6.67
CA LEU A 425 24.18 15.62 5.74
C LEU A 425 25.33 16.08 4.84
N ARG A 426 25.52 17.41 4.70
CA ARG A 426 26.63 18.01 3.97
C ARG A 426 27.96 17.90 4.76
N ALA A 427 27.86 17.96 6.08
CA ALA A 427 28.97 17.74 7.00
C ALA A 427 29.27 16.24 7.14
#